data_AF-A0A0M7MTU8-F1
#
_entry.id   AF-A0A0M7MTU8-F1
#
_cell.length_a   1.000
_cell.length_b   1.000
_cell.length_c   1.000
_cell.angle_alpha   90.00
_cell.angle_beta   90.00
_cell.angle_gamma   90.00
#
_symmetry.space_group_name_H-M   'P 1'
#
loop_
_entity.id
_entity.type
_entity.pdbx_description
1 polymer ?
#
loop_
_entity_poly.entity_id
_entity_poly.type
_entity_poly.pdbx_seq_one_letter_code
_entity_poly.pdbx_strand_id
1 'polypeptide(L)' 'MRYTMMLACVAAATLTSACTSRQAYDTGQAWQRNECGRITDMQERQRCMGSASTSYDTYQRQRQDIQK' A
#
# COMPACT_ATOMS: atom_id res chain seq x y z
N MET A 1 -34.21 15.94 -6.21
CA MET A 1 -33.53 16.53 -5.05
C MET A 1 -32.89 15.49 -4.12
N ARG A 2 -33.60 14.43 -3.69
CA ARG A 2 -33.00 13.34 -2.88
C ARG A 2 -31.97 12.49 -3.65
N TYR A 3 -32.26 12.19 -4.92
CA TYR A 3 -31.34 11.45 -5.80
C TYR A 3 -30.08 12.23 -6.20
N THR A 4 -30.21 13.55 -6.42
CA THR A 4 -29.06 14.42 -6.71
C THR A 4 -28.13 14.54 -5.50
N MET A 5 -28.68 14.53 -4.27
CA MET A 5 -27.88 14.49 -3.04
C MET A 5 -27.18 13.14 -2.84
N MET A 6 -27.85 12.01 -3.13
CA MET A 6 -27.19 10.69 -3.10
C MET A 6 -26.08 10.56 -4.13
N LEU A 7 -26.31 11.02 -5.37
CA LEU A 7 -25.30 11.01 -6.45
C LEU A 7 -24.06 11.85 -6.08
N ALA A 8 -24.26 13.00 -5.43
CA ALA A 8 -23.16 13.83 -4.95
C ALA A 8 -22.33 13.15 -3.85
N CYS A 9 -22.96 12.45 -2.90
CA CYS A 9 -22.26 11.71 -1.85
C CYS A 9 -21.42 10.55 -2.42
N VAL A 10 -21.95 9.82 -3.41
CA VAL A 10 -21.22 8.70 -4.04
C VAL A 10 -20.01 9.22 -4.84
N ALA A 11 -20.16 10.34 -5.54
CA ALA A 11 -19.06 10.96 -6.27
C ALA A 11 -17.95 11.49 -5.35
N ALA A 12 -18.28 11.95 -4.15
CA ALA A 12 -17.28 12.40 -3.17
C ALA A 12 -16.48 11.24 -2.56
N ALA A 13 -17.09 10.06 -2.39
CA ALA A 13 -16.46 8.89 -1.77
C ALA A 13 -15.38 8.23 -2.65
N THR A 14 -15.40 8.43 -3.97
CA THR A 14 -14.37 7.87 -4.87
C THR A 14 -13.04 8.62 -4.77
N LEU A 15 -13.06 9.90 -4.38
CA LEU A 15 -11.87 10.75 -4.23
C LEU A 15 -11.01 10.35 -3.02
N THR A 16 -11.59 9.69 -2.01
CA THR A 16 -10.84 9.21 -0.82
C THR A 16 -10.03 7.92 -1.05
N SER A 17 -10.22 7.24 -2.19
CA SER A 17 -9.53 5.97 -2.49
C SER A 17 -8.01 6.12 -2.67
N ALA A 18 -7.53 7.32 -3.01
CA ALA A 18 -6.11 7.61 -3.20
C ALA A 18 -5.34 7.86 -1.89
N CYS A 19 -6.01 8.27 -0.80
CA CYS A 19 -5.36 8.40 0.51
C CYS A 19 -5.22 7.03 1.20
N THR A 20 -6.19 6.14 1.02
CA THR A 20 -6.23 4.82 1.68
C THR A 20 -5.16 3.86 1.15
N SER A 21 -4.86 3.88 -0.14
CA SER A 21 -3.98 2.87 -0.75
C SER A 21 -2.52 2.99 -0.31
N ARG A 22 -1.99 4.22 -0.24
CA ARG A 22 -0.63 4.48 0.28
C ARG A 22 -0.53 4.15 1.76
N GLN A 23 -1.51 4.58 2.57
CA GLN A 23 -1.52 4.31 4.00
C GLN A 23 -1.62 2.82 4.33
N ALA A 24 -2.45 2.08 3.60
CA ALA A 24 -2.55 0.62 3.75
C ALA A 24 -1.25 -0.09 3.36
N TYR A 25 -0.61 0.34 2.27
CA TYR A 25 0.68 -0.21 1.84
C TYR A 25 1.79 0.07 2.87
N ASP A 26 1.94 1.31 3.29
CA ASP A 26 2.97 1.70 4.26
C ASP A 26 2.79 0.96 5.59
N THR A 27 1.55 0.76 6.02
CA THR A 27 1.22 -0.04 7.22
C THR A 27 1.61 -1.52 7.03
N GLY A 28 1.29 -2.12 5.88
CA GLY A 28 1.65 -3.50 5.57
C GLY A 28 3.17 -3.70 5.45
N GLN A 29 3.86 -2.75 4.81
CA GLN A 29 5.32 -2.76 4.68
C GLN A 29 6.00 -2.62 6.05
N ALA A 30 5.50 -1.74 6.92
CA ALA A 30 5.99 -1.59 8.29
C ALA A 30 5.84 -2.90 9.10
N TRP A 31 4.70 -3.57 8.97
CA TRP A 31 4.48 -4.88 9.59
C TRP A 31 5.48 -5.94 9.08
N GLN A 32 5.70 -6.00 7.77
CA GLN A 32 6.65 -6.94 7.18
C GLN A 32 8.09 -6.70 7.67
N ARG A 33 8.51 -5.43 7.75
CA ARG A 33 9.83 -5.05 8.30
C ARG A 33 9.95 -5.41 9.79
N ASN A 34 8.87 -5.25 10.55
CA ASN A 34 8.83 -5.65 11.95
C ASN A 34 8.99 -7.17 12.09
N GLU A 35 8.33 -7.96 11.24
CA GLU A 35 8.45 -9.42 11.23
C GLU A 35 9.87 -9.86 10.87
N CYS A 36 10.50 -9.24 9.88
CA CYS A 36 11.93 -9.47 9.57
C CYS A 36 12.83 -9.16 10.78
N GLY A 37 12.46 -8.20 11.62
CA GLY A 37 13.17 -7.85 12.86
C GLY A 37 13.14 -8.96 13.93
N ARG A 38 12.21 -9.91 13.83
CA ARG A 38 12.09 -11.06 14.75
C ARG A 38 12.98 -12.23 14.36
N ILE A 39 13.57 -12.21 13.17
CA ILE A 39 14.47 -13.26 12.68
C ILE A 39 15.82 -13.13 13.41
N THR A 40 16.20 -14.21 14.09
CA THR A 40 17.46 -14.28 14.86
C THR A 40 18.69 -14.40 13.95
N ASP A 41 18.58 -15.15 12.84
CA ASP A 41 19.65 -15.28 11.87
C ASP A 41 19.85 -13.97 11.10
N MET A 42 21.05 -13.40 11.19
CA MET A 42 21.34 -12.10 10.59
C MET A 42 21.31 -12.11 9.06
N GLN A 43 21.69 -13.23 8.44
CA GLN A 43 21.72 -13.34 6.98
C GLN A 43 20.30 -13.44 6.42
N GLU A 44 19.46 -14.22 7.07
CA GLU A 44 18.04 -14.38 6.73
C GLU A 44 17.26 -13.10 7.03
N ARG A 45 17.55 -12.42 8.13
CA ARG A 45 17.02 -11.08 8.42
C ARG A 45 17.36 -10.08 7.33
N GLN A 46 18.61 -10.05 6.86
CA GLN A 46 19.02 -9.14 5.78
C GLN A 46 18.30 -9.45 4.47
N ARG A 47 18.14 -10.73 4.11
CA ARG A 47 17.37 -11.15 2.93
C ARG A 47 15.90 -10.73 3.03
N CYS A 48 15.27 -10.95 4.18
CA CYS A 48 13.89 -10.54 4.45
C CYS A 48 13.73 -9.01 4.37
N MET A 49 14.65 -8.25 4.98
CA MET A 49 14.62 -6.78 4.91
C MET A 49 14.79 -6.28 3.48
N GLY A 50 15.63 -6.95 2.67
CA GLY A 50 15.81 -6.62 1.26
C GLY A 50 14.53 -6.76 0.44
N SER A 51 13.75 -7.83 0.66
CA SER A 51 12.47 -8.03 -0.03
C SER A 51 11.35 -7.12 0.48
N ALA A 52 11.37 -6.77 1.77
CA ALA A 52 10.39 -5.87 2.41
C ALA A 52 10.63 -4.37 2.16
N SER A 53 11.67 -3.99 1.40
CA SER A 53 12.07 -2.58 1.18
C SER A 53 11.55 -1.97 -0.12
N THR A 54 10.66 -2.65 -0.86
CA THR A 54 10.05 -2.08 -2.07
C THR A 54 9.24 -0.85 -1.70
N SER A 55 9.54 0.31 -2.28
CA SER A 55 8.78 1.54 -2.00
C SER A 55 7.39 1.50 -2.65
N TYR A 56 6.43 2.22 -2.07
CA TYR A 56 5.09 2.36 -2.65
C TYR A 56 5.14 2.90 -4.08
N ASP A 57 5.99 3.88 -4.35
CA ASP A 57 6.19 4.44 -5.69
C ASP A 57 6.70 3.39 -6.70
N THR A 58 7.63 2.52 -6.29
CA THR A 58 8.10 1.40 -7.11
C THR A 58 6.98 0.39 -7.37
N TYR A 59 6.21 0.04 -6.34
CA TYR A 59 5.05 -0.85 -6.45
C TYR A 59 3.99 -0.30 -7.39
N GLN A 60 3.66 1.00 -7.27
CA GLN A 60 2.65 1.64 -8.10
C GLN A 60 3.07 1.68 -9.58
N ARG A 61 4.35 1.96 -9.86
CA ARG A 61 4.89 1.92 -11.24
C ARG A 61 4.81 0.52 -11.83
N GLN A 62 5.27 -0.50 -11.11
CA GLN A 62 5.16 -1.90 -11.57
C GLN A 62 3.71 -2.30 -11.85
N ARG A 63 2.77 -1.89 -10.99
CA ARG A 63 1.33 -2.12 -11.18
C ARG A 63 0.80 -1.50 -12.48
N GLN A 64 1.26 -0.28 -12.80
CA GLN A 64 0.87 0.43 -14.02
C GLN A 64 1.50 -0.20 -15.27
N ASP A 65 2.75 -0.65 -15.19
CA ASP A 65 3.45 -1.32 -16.29
C ASP A 65 2.82 -2.68 -16.63
N ILE A 66 2.34 -3.44 -15.63
CA ILE A 66 1.64 -4.73 -15.83
C ILE A 66 0.23 -4.54 -16.42
N GLN A 67 -0.40 -3.38 -16.21
CA GLN A 67 -1.74 -3.07 -16.72
C GLN A 67 -1.76 -2.54 -18.17
N LYS A 68 -0.59 -2.43 -18.82
CA LYS A 68 -0.41 -1.85 -20.15
C LYS A 68 -0.41 -2.93 -21.24
#